data_AF-S6FA68-F1
#
_entry.id   AF-S6FA68-F1
#
_cell.length_a   1.000
_cell.length_b   1.000
_cell.length_c   1.000
_cell.angle_alpha   90.00
_cell.angle_beta   90.00
_cell.angle_gamma   90.00
#
_symmetry.space_group_name_H-M   'P 1'
#
loop_
_entity.id
_entity.type
_entity.pdbx_description
1 polymer ?
#
loop_
_entity_poly.entity_id
_entity_poly.type
_entity_poly.pdbx_seq_one_letter_code
_entity_poly.pdbx_strand_id
1 'polypeptide(L)'
;MNTVTIKINGVEYNLKGRENQEYLVQVAKYVDGKVKDIMSNNKKLSSTAAATLASLNIADELFKADIEIEALIKERNTNEEKKIIFSERVKEIKNECDKIISEKDKEIEKLKEIISLMKEKAEEEVKKAQDSNEYKEKFEKLGQEVTIMEEEIKKNLKMKQLLEQRNKEIKFQLQNSKYKILDLENKLIEAQISLAKERKDKNVLLK
;
A
#
# COMPACT_ATOMS: atom_id res chain seq x y z
N MET A 1 -48.52 61.90 19.31
CA MET A 1 -47.74 63.01 19.91
C MET A 1 -47.92 62.90 21.40
N ASN A 2 -46.85 62.56 22.11
CA ASN A 2 -46.89 62.35 23.55
C ASN A 2 -46.49 63.66 24.24
N THR A 3 -47.14 63.97 25.36
CA THR A 3 -46.79 65.10 26.21
C THR A 3 -46.33 64.57 27.55
N VAL A 4 -45.22 65.11 28.07
CA VAL A 4 -44.69 64.75 29.39
C VAL A 4 -44.19 66.00 30.10
N THR A 5 -44.48 66.10 31.39
CA THR A 5 -43.97 67.17 32.25
C THR A 5 -42.60 66.74 32.79
N ILE A 6 -41.59 67.56 32.55
CA ILE A 6 -40.19 67.32 32.93
C ILE A 6 -39.67 68.50 33.76
N LYS A 7 -38.58 68.28 34.50
CA LYS A 7 -37.94 69.31 35.31
C LYS A 7 -36.46 69.41 34.96
N ILE A 8 -36.01 70.58 34.55
CA ILE A 8 -34.60 70.86 34.19
C ILE A 8 -34.12 72.03 35.04
N ASN A 9 -33.03 71.84 35.79
CA ASN A 9 -32.44 72.81 36.71
C ASN A 9 -33.47 73.49 37.65
N GLY A 10 -34.47 72.73 38.10
CA GLY A 10 -35.51 73.22 38.99
C GLY A 10 -36.74 73.84 38.31
N VAL A 11 -36.70 74.06 36.99
CA VAL A 11 -37.80 74.63 36.20
C VAL A 11 -38.61 73.52 35.52
N GLU A 12 -39.93 73.58 35.62
CA GLU A 12 -40.84 72.62 34.98
C GLU A 12 -41.17 73.02 33.53
N TYR A 13 -41.13 72.04 32.62
CA TYR A 13 -41.44 72.19 31.21
C TYR A 13 -42.41 71.10 30.76
N ASN A 14 -43.35 71.45 29.88
CA ASN A 14 -44.20 70.48 29.20
C ASN A 14 -43.61 70.16 27.82
N LEU A 15 -42.99 69.00 27.70
CA LEU A 15 -42.33 68.54 26.48
C LEU A 15 -43.32 67.75 25.60
N LYS A 16 -43.44 68.14 24.32
CA LYS A 16 -44.21 67.43 23.30
C LYS A 16 -43.26 66.76 22.30
N GLY A 17 -43.41 65.44 22.12
CA GLY A 17 -42.57 64.65 21.23
C GLY A 17 -43.34 63.62 20.40
N ARG A 18 -42.69 63.11 19.35
CA ARG A 18 -43.19 61.96 18.56
C ARG A 18 -42.84 60.62 19.23
N GLU A 19 -41.74 60.60 19.98
CA GLU A 19 -41.25 59.44 20.73
C GLU A 19 -42.10 59.10 21.96
N ASN A 20 -41.84 57.93 22.56
CA ASN A 20 -42.52 57.48 23.77
C ASN A 20 -42.18 58.34 25.00
N GLN A 21 -43.04 58.31 26.03
CA GLN A 21 -42.84 59.13 27.22
C GLN A 21 -41.54 58.78 27.97
N GLU A 22 -41.16 57.50 28.03
CA GLU A 22 -39.92 57.05 28.69
C GLU A 22 -38.67 57.67 28.06
N TYR A 23 -38.56 57.64 26.73
CA TYR A 23 -37.46 58.25 26.00
C TYR A 23 -37.41 59.77 26.23
N LEU A 24 -38.56 60.44 26.17
CA LEU A 24 -38.63 61.88 26.43
C LEU A 24 -38.19 62.25 27.86
N VAL A 25 -38.55 61.43 28.85
CA VAL A 25 -38.07 61.59 30.24
C VAL A 25 -36.57 61.29 30.33
N GLN A 26 -36.06 60.31 29.60
CA GLN A 26 -34.64 59.96 29.59
C GLN A 26 -33.78 61.08 28.99
N VAL A 27 -34.21 61.66 27.86
CA VAL A 27 -33.56 62.83 27.25
C VAL A 27 -33.56 64.01 28.22
N ALA A 28 -34.69 64.27 28.90
CA ALA A 28 -34.78 65.34 29.89
C ALA A 28 -33.83 65.11 31.08
N LYS A 29 -33.73 63.88 31.58
CA LYS A 29 -32.77 63.50 32.64
C LYS A 29 -31.33 63.70 32.20
N TYR A 30 -31.01 63.37 30.95
CA TYR A 30 -29.67 63.56 30.39
C TYR A 30 -29.28 65.05 30.34
N VAL A 31 -30.17 65.89 29.81
CA VAL A 31 -29.96 67.34 29.72
C VAL A 31 -29.86 67.97 31.12
N ASP A 32 -30.75 67.61 32.04
CA ASP A 32 -30.70 68.09 33.43
C ASP A 32 -29.38 67.70 34.13
N GLY A 33 -28.89 66.48 33.91
CA GLY A 33 -27.58 66.04 34.39
C GLY A 33 -26.44 66.92 33.87
N LYS A 34 -26.35 67.12 32.55
CA LYS A 34 -25.30 67.96 31.93
C LYS A 34 -25.33 69.40 32.44
N VAL A 35 -26.51 69.99 32.61
CA VAL A 35 -26.66 71.35 33.15
C VAL A 35 -26.21 71.40 34.61
N LYS A 36 -26.60 70.42 35.44
CA LYS A 36 -26.17 70.32 36.85
C LYS A 36 -24.67 70.13 36.99
N ASP A 37 -24.05 69.32 36.13
CA ASP A 37 -22.61 69.07 36.13
C ASP A 37 -21.81 70.36 35.81
N ILE A 38 -22.30 71.17 34.87
CA ILE A 38 -21.66 72.46 34.54
C ILE A 38 -21.84 73.46 35.69
N MET A 39 -23.04 73.53 36.28
CA MET A 39 -23.34 74.40 37.42
C MET A 39 -22.57 74.02 38.69
N SER A 40 -22.35 72.72 38.93
CA SER A 40 -21.61 72.23 40.10
C SER A 40 -20.12 72.53 40.00
N ASN A 41 -19.55 72.42 38.79
CA ASN A 41 -18.14 72.74 38.52
C ASN A 41 -17.85 74.25 38.46
N ASN A 42 -18.85 75.10 38.22
CA ASN A 42 -18.62 76.54 38.11
C ASN A 42 -19.76 77.39 38.69
N LYS A 43 -19.74 77.58 40.02
CA LYS A 43 -20.83 78.24 40.79
C LYS A 43 -21.09 79.71 40.45
N LYS A 44 -20.21 80.38 39.70
CA LYS A 44 -20.38 81.78 39.26
C LYS A 44 -21.14 81.90 37.93
N LEU A 45 -21.41 80.80 37.25
CA LEU A 45 -22.11 80.80 35.98
C LEU A 45 -23.62 81.03 36.17
N SER A 46 -24.24 81.79 35.26
CA SER A 46 -25.70 81.93 35.24
C SER A 46 -26.35 80.66 34.70
N SER A 47 -27.61 80.40 35.08
CA SER A 47 -28.38 79.25 34.56
C SER A 47 -28.47 79.24 33.04
N THR A 48 -28.55 80.42 32.41
CA THR A 48 -28.58 80.55 30.95
C THR A 48 -27.24 80.16 30.34
N ALA A 49 -26.12 80.65 30.89
CA ALA A 49 -24.80 80.30 30.39
C ALA A 49 -24.51 78.80 30.57
N ALA A 50 -24.96 78.20 31.66
CA ALA A 50 -24.79 76.77 31.90
C ALA A 50 -25.62 75.92 30.93
N ALA A 51 -26.85 76.36 30.64
CA ALA A 51 -27.68 75.73 29.61
C ALA A 51 -27.03 75.86 28.22
N THR A 52 -26.48 77.01 27.85
CA THR A 52 -25.78 77.20 26.56
C THR A 52 -24.54 76.31 26.45
N LEU A 53 -23.74 76.20 27.50
CA LEU A 53 -22.58 75.28 27.52
C LEU A 53 -23.02 73.81 27.47
N ALA A 54 -24.10 73.43 28.15
CA ALA A 54 -24.66 72.09 28.07
C ALA A 54 -25.11 71.77 26.64
N SER A 55 -25.82 72.70 25.99
CA SER A 55 -26.21 72.56 24.58
C SER A 55 -25.02 72.44 23.64
N LEU A 56 -23.95 73.22 23.86
CA LEU A 56 -22.73 73.15 23.06
C LEU A 56 -22.03 71.79 23.22
N ASN A 57 -21.91 71.29 24.45
CA ASN A 57 -21.31 69.98 24.70
C ASN A 57 -22.12 68.83 24.08
N ILE A 58 -23.46 68.89 24.19
CA ILE A 58 -24.33 67.87 23.59
C ILE A 58 -24.24 67.90 22.06
N ALA A 59 -24.16 69.09 21.46
CA ALA A 59 -23.94 69.22 20.02
C ALA A 59 -22.58 68.66 19.59
N ASP A 60 -21.50 68.91 20.35
CA ASP A 60 -20.19 68.32 20.09
C ASP A 60 -20.19 66.79 20.19
N GLU A 61 -20.85 66.23 21.21
CA GLU A 61 -21.05 64.77 21.34
C GLU A 61 -21.82 64.19 20.14
N LEU A 62 -22.86 64.87 19.68
CA LEU A 62 -23.62 64.47 18.49
C LEU A 62 -22.73 64.46 17.24
N PHE A 63 -21.99 65.53 16.98
CA PHE A 63 -21.10 65.60 15.82
C PHE A 63 -20.01 64.53 15.85
N LYS A 64 -19.44 64.24 17.03
CA LYS A 64 -18.45 63.16 17.18
C LYS A 64 -19.07 61.78 16.91
N ALA A 65 -20.28 61.54 17.42
CA ALA A 65 -21.01 60.31 17.16
C ALA A 65 -21.33 60.15 15.66
N ASP A 66 -21.74 61.22 14.97
CA ASP A 66 -22.01 61.19 13.53
C ASP A 66 -20.74 60.83 12.72
N ILE A 67 -19.59 61.42 13.06
CA ILE A 67 -18.30 61.09 12.42
C ILE A 67 -17.93 59.62 12.65
N GLU A 68 -18.13 59.10 13.86
CA GLU A 68 -17.86 57.71 14.18
C GLU A 68 -18.81 56.76 13.43
N ILE A 69 -20.10 57.10 13.35
CA ILE A 69 -21.09 56.36 12.56
C ILE A 69 -20.68 56.33 11.08
N GLU A 70 -20.27 57.46 10.50
CA GLU A 70 -19.79 57.49 9.12
C GLU A 70 -18.57 56.60 8.90
N ALA A 71 -17.62 56.59 9.84
CA ALA A 71 -16.43 55.75 9.79
C ALA A 71 -16.81 54.26 9.85
N LEU A 72 -17.70 53.88 10.77
CA LEU A 72 -18.21 52.52 10.91
C LEU A 72 -18.99 52.06 9.68
N ILE A 73 -19.77 52.94 9.06
CA ILE A 73 -20.49 52.63 7.81
C ILE A 73 -19.48 52.36 6.68
N LYS A 74 -18.44 53.18 6.54
CA LYS A 74 -17.38 52.95 5.55
C LYS A 74 -16.68 51.62 5.78
N GLU A 75 -16.29 51.32 7.02
CA GLU A 75 -15.64 50.06 7.37
C GLU A 75 -16.56 48.87 7.07
N ARG A 76 -17.82 48.94 7.48
CA ARG A 76 -18.82 47.90 7.20
C ARG A 76 -18.94 47.63 5.71
N ASN A 77 -19.06 48.68 4.88
CA ASN A 77 -19.16 48.53 3.43
C ASN A 77 -17.92 47.84 2.86
N THR A 78 -16.71 48.25 3.27
CA THR A 78 -15.48 47.59 2.81
C THR A 78 -15.40 46.12 3.26
N ASN A 79 -15.92 45.78 4.43
CA ASN A 79 -15.96 44.41 4.91
C ASN A 79 -17.03 43.57 4.20
N GLU A 80 -18.18 44.16 3.85
CA GLU A 80 -19.19 43.50 2.99
C GLU A 80 -18.62 43.22 1.60
N GLU A 81 -17.91 44.16 0.98
CA GLU A 81 -17.22 43.95 -0.30
C GLU A 81 -16.18 42.82 -0.21
N LYS A 82 -15.31 42.85 0.80
CA LYS A 82 -14.32 41.77 1.05
C LYS A 82 -15.01 40.42 1.23
N LYS A 83 -16.12 40.38 1.96
CA LYS A 83 -16.89 39.14 2.20
C LYS A 83 -17.42 38.56 0.89
N ILE A 84 -17.93 39.40 -0.01
CA ILE A 84 -18.38 38.98 -1.34
C ILE A 84 -17.20 38.39 -2.12
N ILE A 85 -16.08 39.12 -2.22
CA ILE A 85 -14.87 38.67 -2.92
C ILE A 85 -14.36 37.33 -2.36
N PHE A 86 -14.27 37.19 -1.05
CA PHE A 86 -13.84 35.95 -0.42
C PHE A 86 -14.83 34.81 -0.68
N SER A 87 -16.14 35.07 -0.68
CA SER A 87 -17.14 34.06 -0.99
C SER A 87 -17.05 33.56 -2.43
N GLU A 88 -16.72 34.45 -3.38
CA GLU A 88 -16.48 34.10 -4.78
C GLU A 88 -15.18 33.29 -4.90
N ARG A 89 -14.11 33.72 -4.24
CA ARG A 89 -12.83 33.00 -4.26
C ARG A 89 -12.96 31.59 -3.66
N VAL A 90 -13.75 31.42 -2.61
CA VAL A 90 -14.05 30.10 -2.03
C VAL A 90 -14.78 29.21 -3.03
N LYS A 91 -15.73 29.75 -3.81
CA LYS A 91 -16.41 28.99 -4.87
C LYS A 91 -15.45 28.59 -5.99
N GLU A 92 -14.57 29.49 -6.40
CA GLU A 92 -13.54 29.20 -7.42
C GLU A 92 -12.62 28.06 -6.97
N ILE A 93 -12.04 28.17 -5.77
CA ILE A 93 -11.15 27.15 -5.21
C ILE A 93 -11.88 25.82 -5.11
N LYS A 94 -13.15 25.82 -4.70
CA LYS A 94 -13.94 24.60 -4.63
C LYS A 94 -14.09 23.94 -6.01
N ASN A 95 -14.41 24.71 -7.05
CA ASN A 95 -14.51 24.20 -8.41
C ASN A 95 -13.17 23.66 -8.94
N GLU A 96 -12.05 24.31 -8.60
CA GLU A 96 -10.70 23.82 -8.95
C GLU A 96 -10.39 22.50 -8.23
N CYS A 97 -10.69 22.40 -6.93
CA CYS A 97 -10.57 21.15 -6.17
C CYS A 97 -11.40 20.02 -6.79
N ASP A 98 -12.66 20.28 -7.13
CA ASP A 98 -13.55 19.27 -7.73
C ASP A 98 -13.00 18.76 -9.07
N LYS A 99 -12.43 19.64 -9.90
CA LYS A 99 -11.74 19.25 -11.14
C LYS A 99 -10.54 18.35 -10.86
N ILE A 100 -9.66 18.76 -9.95
CA ILE A 100 -8.46 17.99 -9.58
C ILE A 100 -8.84 16.60 -9.04
N ILE A 101 -9.86 16.52 -8.19
CA ILE A 101 -10.38 15.24 -7.68
C ILE A 101 -10.83 14.35 -8.83
N SER A 102 -11.62 14.89 -9.77
CA SER A 102 -12.08 14.11 -10.93
C SER A 102 -10.95 13.60 -11.84
N GLU A 103 -9.87 14.37 -11.96
CA GLU A 103 -8.68 13.96 -12.72
C GLU A 103 -7.91 12.86 -11.99
N LYS A 104 -7.75 13.00 -10.68
CA LYS A 104 -7.08 12.01 -9.84
C LYS A 104 -7.83 10.69 -9.77
N ASP A 105 -9.17 10.72 -9.71
CA ASP A 105 -9.98 9.50 -9.75
C ASP A 105 -9.80 8.73 -11.06
N LYS A 106 -9.73 9.43 -12.20
CA LYS A 106 -9.42 8.81 -13.51
C LYS A 106 -8.02 8.20 -13.54
N GLU A 107 -7.05 8.86 -12.91
CA GLU A 107 -5.67 8.38 -12.83
C GLU A 107 -5.56 7.14 -11.93
N ILE A 108 -6.30 7.11 -10.82
CA ILE A 108 -6.42 5.95 -9.92
C ILE A 108 -7.02 4.76 -10.65
N GLU A 109 -8.08 4.93 -11.44
CA GLU A 109 -8.67 3.81 -12.18
C GLU A 109 -7.72 3.23 -13.23
N LYS A 110 -6.99 4.07 -13.97
CA LYS A 110 -5.95 3.59 -14.89
C LYS A 110 -4.87 2.78 -14.16
N LEU A 111 -4.43 3.23 -12.99
CA LEU A 111 -3.44 2.50 -12.20
C LEU A 111 -3.99 1.16 -11.69
N LYS A 112 -5.26 1.09 -11.29
CA LYS A 112 -5.90 -0.16 -10.89
C LYS A 112 -5.96 -1.16 -12.05
N GLU A 113 -6.33 -0.72 -13.25
CA GLU A 113 -6.31 -1.57 -14.45
C GLU A 113 -4.90 -2.12 -14.74
N ILE A 114 -3.88 -1.25 -14.69
CA ILE A 114 -2.48 -1.67 -14.88
C ILE A 114 -2.06 -2.69 -13.83
N ILE A 115 -2.39 -2.47 -12.55
CA ILE A 115 -2.06 -3.41 -11.46
C ILE A 115 -2.75 -4.77 -11.70
N SER A 116 -4.01 -4.77 -12.17
CA SER A 116 -4.71 -6.02 -12.50
C SER A 116 -3.98 -6.80 -13.59
N LEU A 117 -3.61 -6.13 -14.69
CA LEU A 117 -2.87 -6.74 -15.80
C LEU A 117 -1.49 -7.24 -15.36
N MET A 118 -0.80 -6.49 -14.50
CA MET A 118 0.50 -6.91 -13.96
C MET A 118 0.38 -8.14 -13.07
N LYS A 119 -0.68 -8.23 -12.25
CA LYS A 119 -0.93 -9.42 -11.41
C LYS A 119 -1.17 -10.67 -12.26
N GLU A 120 -2.01 -10.57 -13.28
CA GLU A 120 -2.27 -11.71 -14.20
C GLU A 120 -0.98 -12.17 -14.88
N LYS A 121 -0.16 -11.24 -15.38
CA LYS A 121 1.14 -11.57 -15.99
C LYS A 121 2.10 -12.23 -15.00
N ALA A 122 2.15 -11.74 -13.76
CA ALA A 122 2.98 -12.34 -12.72
C ALA A 122 2.52 -13.77 -12.40
N GLU A 123 1.22 -14.02 -12.32
CA GLU A 123 0.68 -15.37 -12.13
C GLU A 123 1.02 -16.32 -13.29
N GLU A 124 0.98 -15.84 -14.53
CA GLU A 124 1.41 -16.63 -15.70
C GLU A 124 2.90 -16.97 -15.67
N GLU A 125 3.77 -16.02 -15.29
CA GLU A 125 5.21 -16.29 -15.18
C GLU A 125 5.52 -17.28 -14.05
N VAL A 126 4.81 -17.19 -12.92
CA VAL A 126 4.94 -18.17 -11.83
C VAL A 126 4.58 -19.58 -12.30
N LYS A 127 3.49 -19.76 -13.07
CA LYS A 127 3.12 -21.07 -13.64
C LYS A 127 4.21 -21.62 -14.56
N LYS A 128 4.74 -20.78 -15.47
CA LYS A 128 5.84 -21.19 -16.37
C LYS A 128 7.10 -21.60 -15.61
N ALA A 129 7.42 -20.92 -14.51
CA ALA A 129 8.56 -21.25 -13.66
C ALA A 129 8.36 -22.58 -12.91
N GLN A 130 7.13 -22.87 -12.44
CA GLN A 130 6.80 -24.14 -11.80
C GLN A 130 6.94 -25.32 -12.76
N ASP A 131 6.40 -25.19 -13.98
CA ASP A 131 6.54 -26.20 -15.03
C ASP A 131 8.01 -26.48 -15.34
N SER A 132 8.83 -25.43 -15.48
CA SER A 132 10.28 -25.55 -15.73
C SER A 132 11.02 -26.29 -14.62
N ASN A 133 10.63 -26.07 -13.35
CA ASN A 133 11.25 -26.74 -12.22
C ASN A 133 10.89 -28.23 -12.18
N GLU A 134 9.66 -28.60 -12.53
CA GLU A 134 9.24 -30.01 -12.60
C GLU A 134 10.01 -30.78 -13.69
N TYR A 135 10.24 -30.16 -14.85
CA TYR A 135 11.08 -30.77 -15.90
C TYR A 135 12.54 -30.93 -15.45
N LYS A 136 13.06 -30.00 -14.66
CA LYS A 136 14.43 -30.09 -14.12
C LYS A 136 14.59 -31.26 -13.16
N GLU A 137 13.65 -31.46 -12.24
CA GLU A 137 13.66 -32.60 -11.32
C GLU A 137 13.56 -33.95 -12.06
N LYS A 138 12.72 -34.04 -13.11
CA LYS A 138 12.63 -35.24 -13.95
C LYS A 138 13.94 -35.51 -14.68
N PHE A 139 14.60 -34.46 -15.20
CA PHE A 139 15.88 -34.60 -15.87
C PHE A 139 16.99 -35.09 -14.94
N GLU A 140 17.05 -34.59 -13.69
CA GLU A 140 18.00 -35.07 -12.68
C GLU A 140 17.79 -36.55 -12.34
N LYS A 141 16.54 -36.99 -12.21
CA LYS A 141 16.20 -38.41 -11.98
C LYS A 141 16.63 -39.29 -13.15
N LEU A 142 16.32 -38.90 -14.39
CA LEU A 142 16.78 -39.63 -15.58
C LEU A 142 18.31 -39.69 -15.64
N GLY A 143 19.00 -38.59 -15.30
CA GLY A 143 20.46 -38.56 -15.26
C GLY A 143 21.04 -39.58 -14.27
N GLN A 144 20.42 -39.71 -13.09
CA GLN A 144 20.81 -40.73 -12.11
C GLN A 144 20.55 -42.15 -12.62
N GLU A 145 19.39 -42.41 -13.23
CA GLU A 145 19.04 -43.70 -13.81
C GLU A 145 20.02 -44.13 -14.92
N VAL A 146 20.37 -43.20 -15.82
CA VAL A 146 21.38 -43.44 -16.87
C VAL A 146 22.72 -43.81 -16.27
N THR A 147 23.15 -43.11 -15.22
CA THR A 147 24.44 -43.40 -14.55
C THR A 147 24.45 -44.81 -13.94
N ILE A 148 23.37 -45.22 -13.27
CA ILE A 148 23.21 -46.57 -12.72
C ILE A 148 23.27 -47.61 -13.84
N MET A 149 22.55 -47.37 -14.93
CA MET A 149 22.50 -48.27 -16.08
C MET A 149 23.87 -48.41 -16.75
N GLU A 150 24.64 -47.34 -16.87
CA GLU A 150 26.02 -47.37 -17.38
C GLU A 150 26.95 -48.23 -16.49
N GLU A 151 26.80 -48.14 -15.17
CA GLU A 151 27.55 -48.98 -14.23
C GLU A 151 27.18 -50.46 -14.35
N GLU A 152 25.89 -50.77 -14.49
CA GLU A 152 25.42 -52.14 -14.72
C GLU A 152 25.92 -52.71 -16.05
N ILE A 153 25.89 -51.93 -17.12
CA ILE A 153 26.44 -52.34 -18.42
C ILE A 153 27.94 -52.64 -18.29
N LYS A 154 28.70 -51.79 -17.58
CA LYS A 154 30.13 -52.03 -17.32
C LYS A 154 30.37 -53.33 -16.54
N LYS A 155 29.56 -53.62 -15.52
CA LYS A 155 29.64 -54.88 -14.77
C LYS A 155 29.33 -56.08 -15.65
N ASN A 156 28.28 -56.01 -16.46
CA ASN A 156 27.88 -57.08 -17.38
C ASN A 156 28.96 -57.35 -18.45
N LEU A 157 29.62 -56.31 -18.97
CA LEU A 157 30.74 -56.46 -19.91
C LEU A 157 31.93 -57.19 -19.28
N LYS A 158 32.31 -56.84 -18.04
CA LYS A 158 33.37 -57.54 -17.31
C LYS A 158 33.00 -59.01 -17.07
N MET A 159 31.75 -59.27 -16.68
CA MET A 159 31.27 -60.64 -16.47
C MET A 159 31.29 -61.46 -17.76
N LYS A 160 30.87 -60.87 -18.88
CA LYS A 160 30.94 -61.50 -20.21
C LYS A 160 32.37 -61.88 -20.58
N GLN A 161 33.34 -60.97 -20.38
CA GLN A 161 34.76 -61.25 -20.64
C GLN A 161 35.29 -62.41 -19.79
N LEU A 162 34.92 -62.47 -18.51
CA LEU A 162 35.30 -63.56 -17.61
C LEU A 162 34.73 -64.91 -18.07
N LEU A 163 33.45 -64.93 -18.46
CA LEU A 163 32.80 -66.12 -19.00
C LEU A 163 33.44 -66.58 -20.31
N GLU A 164 33.84 -65.66 -21.20
CA GLU A 164 34.57 -65.99 -22.42
C GLU A 164 35.94 -66.61 -22.13
N GLN A 165 36.69 -66.08 -21.16
CA GLN A 165 37.96 -66.67 -20.72
C GLN A 165 37.77 -68.08 -20.15
N ARG A 166 36.80 -68.24 -19.25
CA ARG A 166 36.48 -69.53 -18.64
C ARG A 166 36.01 -70.56 -19.68
N ASN A 167 35.24 -70.14 -20.67
CA ASN A 167 34.84 -71.01 -21.79
C ASN A 167 36.04 -71.48 -22.61
N LYS A 168 37.04 -70.61 -22.86
CA LYS A 168 38.28 -71.01 -23.54
C LYS A 168 39.06 -72.04 -22.70
N GLU A 169 39.15 -71.82 -21.40
CA GLU A 169 39.84 -72.71 -20.47
C GLU A 169 39.17 -74.09 -20.38
N ILE A 170 37.84 -74.13 -20.24
CA ILE A 170 37.08 -75.39 -20.25
C ILE A 170 37.30 -76.14 -21.57
N LYS A 171 37.31 -75.46 -22.72
CA LYS A 171 37.61 -76.10 -24.02
C LYS A 171 39.01 -76.72 -24.03
N PHE A 172 40.01 -76.03 -23.51
CA PHE A 172 41.37 -76.55 -23.40
C PHE A 172 41.45 -77.77 -22.46
N GLN A 173 40.84 -77.69 -21.28
CA GLN A 173 40.76 -78.81 -20.34
C GLN A 173 40.05 -80.03 -20.93
N LEU A 174 38.95 -79.82 -21.65
CA LEU A 174 38.21 -80.88 -22.34
C LEU A 174 39.09 -81.57 -23.39
N GLN A 175 39.86 -80.80 -24.17
CA GLN A 175 40.78 -81.33 -25.16
C GLN A 175 41.89 -82.17 -24.49
N ASN A 176 42.48 -81.69 -23.39
CA ASN A 176 43.47 -82.44 -22.63
C ASN A 176 42.91 -83.75 -22.06
N SER A 177 41.73 -83.70 -21.43
CA SER A 177 41.04 -84.88 -20.92
C SER A 177 40.73 -85.88 -22.03
N LYS A 178 40.33 -85.39 -23.22
CA LYS A 178 40.10 -86.23 -24.40
C LYS A 178 41.37 -86.97 -24.84
N TYR A 179 42.52 -86.30 -24.93
CA TYR A 179 43.79 -86.96 -25.25
C TYR A 179 44.19 -87.97 -24.17
N LYS A 180 43.95 -87.65 -22.89
CA LYS A 180 44.29 -88.54 -21.78
C LYS A 180 43.43 -89.81 -21.76
N ILE A 181 42.13 -89.69 -22.06
CA ILE A 181 41.24 -90.85 -22.25
C ILE A 181 41.75 -91.70 -23.42
N LEU A 182 42.12 -91.08 -24.53
CA LEU A 182 42.58 -91.80 -25.73
C LEU A 182 43.89 -92.57 -25.48
N ASP A 183 44.82 -92.00 -24.71
CA ASP A 183 46.04 -92.69 -24.26
C ASP A 183 45.73 -93.87 -23.34
N LEU A 184 44.79 -93.70 -22.40
CA LEU A 184 44.35 -94.78 -21.51
C LEU A 184 43.62 -95.89 -22.29
N GLU A 185 42.80 -95.55 -23.29
CA GLU A 185 42.15 -96.50 -24.19
C GLU A 185 43.19 -97.32 -24.96
N ASN A 186 44.22 -96.67 -25.52
CA ASN A 186 45.31 -97.36 -26.22
C ASN A 186 46.07 -98.32 -25.28
N LYS A 187 46.42 -97.87 -24.07
CA LYS A 187 47.06 -98.72 -23.06
C LYS A 187 46.18 -99.90 -22.65
N LEU A 188 44.87 -99.70 -22.55
CA LEU A 188 43.92 -100.77 -22.26
C LEU A 188 43.84 -101.79 -23.39
N ILE A 189 43.87 -101.34 -24.65
CA ILE A 189 43.95 -102.22 -25.82
C ILE A 189 45.25 -103.03 -25.80
N GLU A 190 46.40 -102.41 -25.53
CA GLU A 190 47.69 -103.11 -25.38
C GLU A 190 47.67 -104.13 -24.24
N ALA A 191 47.07 -103.77 -23.10
CA ALA A 191 46.86 -104.68 -21.98
C ALA A 191 45.94 -105.86 -22.36
N GLN A 192 44.88 -105.61 -23.14
CA GLN A 192 44.01 -106.68 -23.65
C GLN A 192 44.74 -107.61 -24.65
N ILE A 193 45.57 -107.05 -25.53
CA ILE A 193 46.39 -107.83 -26.49
C ILE A 193 47.41 -108.69 -25.75
N SER A 194 48.09 -108.14 -24.74
CA SER A 194 49.05 -108.90 -23.93
C SER A 194 48.36 -110.00 -23.12
N LEU A 195 47.20 -109.72 -22.52
CA LEU A 195 46.40 -110.74 -21.84
C LEU A 195 45.93 -111.86 -22.80
N ALA A 196 45.58 -111.51 -24.05
CA ALA A 196 45.23 -112.49 -25.08
C ALA A 196 46.44 -113.35 -25.51
N LYS A 197 47.64 -112.76 -25.58
CA LYS A 197 48.89 -113.49 -25.81
C LYS A 197 49.22 -114.43 -24.65
N GLU A 198 49.10 -113.99 -23.40
CA GLU A 198 49.29 -114.86 -22.22
C GLU A 198 48.26 -116.01 -22.16
N ARG A 199 47.00 -115.74 -22.55
CA ARG A 199 45.97 -116.79 -22.69
C ARG A 199 46.30 -117.79 -23.81
N LYS A 200 47.05 -117.38 -24.83
CA LYS A 200 47.56 -118.25 -25.90
C LYS A 200 48.78 -119.04 -25.46
N ASP A 201 49.71 -118.43 -24.72
CA ASP A 201 50.94 -119.08 -24.21
C ASP A 201 50.67 -120.06 -23.05
N LYS A 202 49.61 -119.83 -22.25
CA LYS A 202 49.09 -120.81 -21.30
C LYS A 202 48.26 -121.93 -21.95
N ASN A 203 48.00 -121.85 -23.26
CA ASN A 203 47.27 -122.87 -23.99
C ASN A 203 48.24 -123.97 -24.46
N VAL A 204 48.56 -124.86 -23.53
CA VAL A 204 49.19 -126.15 -23.83
C VAL A 204 48.15 -126.99 -24.58
N LEU A 205 48.28 -127.06 -25.92
CA LEU A 205 47.75 -128.06 -26.90
C LEU A 205 47.12 -127.41 -28.15
N LEU A 206 47.88 -127.27 -29.24
CA LEU A 206 47.75 -128.11 -30.46
C LEU A 206 48.58 -127.54 -31.63
N LYS A 207 49.22 -128.48 -32.33
CA LYS A 207 50.10 -128.43 -33.50
C LYS A 207 49.71 -127.43 -34.59
#